data_AF-A0A838V5S7-F1
#
_entry.id   AF-A0A838V5S7-F1
#
_cell.length_a   1.000
_cell.length_b   1.000
_cell.length_c   1.000
_cell.angle_alpha   90.00
_cell.angle_beta   90.00
_cell.angle_gamma   90.00
#
_symmetry.space_group_name_H-M   'P 1'
#
loop_
_entity.id
_entity.type
_entity.pdbx_description
1 polymer ?
#
loop_
_entity_poly.entity_id
_entity_poly.type
_entity_poly.pdbx_seq_one_letter_code
_entity_poly.pdbx_strand_id
1 'polypeptide(L)' 'MNVGSLFTGIGGFDLGFERCGMRVAWQVERDPFCRAVLADRFPEAECFEDVCEVGGSELCPVDLICGGFPCQDLSVAGAG' A
#
# COMPACT_ATOMS: atom_id res chain seq x y z
N MET A 1 -0.29 -11.37 -12.23
CA MET A 1 0.25 -11.44 -10.85
C MET A 1 -0.47 -10.42 -10.02
N ASN A 2 -0.86 -10.79 -8.81
CA ASN A 2 -1.53 -9.92 -7.85
C ASN A 2 -0.50 -9.33 -6.88
N VAL A 3 -0.67 -8.05 -6.57
CA VAL A 3 0.18 -7.29 -5.65
C VAL A 3 -0.64 -6.85 -4.45
N GLY A 4 -0.07 -7.02 -3.27
CA GLY A 4 -0.54 -6.39 -2.04
C GLY A 4 0.39 -5.24 -1.64
N SER A 5 -0.16 -4.06 -1.38
CA SER A 5 0.61 -2.86 -1.05
C SER A 5 0.46 -2.49 0.42
N LEU A 6 1.57 -2.41 1.16
CA LEU A 6 1.62 -1.99 2.56
C LEU A 6 2.27 -0.61 2.66
N PHE A 7 1.80 0.24 3.58
CA PHE A 7 2.30 1.62 3.71
C PHE A 7 2.23 2.34 2.36
N THR A 8 1.06 2.22 1.71
CA THR A 8 0.84 2.48 0.28
C THR A 8 1.12 3.94 -0.10
N GLY A 9 0.96 4.86 0.86
CA GLY A 9 0.93 6.29 0.59
C GLY A 9 -0.12 6.60 -0.48
N ILE A 10 0.24 7.40 -1.48
CA ILE A 10 -0.65 7.73 -2.60
C ILE A 10 -0.62 6.72 -3.76
N GLY A 11 0.01 5.54 -3.59
CA GLY A 11 0.00 4.46 -4.60
C GLY A 11 1.09 4.58 -5.67
N GLY A 12 2.28 5.07 -5.31
CA GLY A 12 3.40 5.22 -6.25
C GLY A 12 3.90 3.88 -6.81
N PHE A 13 4.06 2.87 -5.95
CA PHE A 13 4.43 1.52 -6.38
C PHE A 13 3.32 0.86 -7.20
N ASP A 14 2.08 0.99 -6.72
CA ASP A 14 0.86 0.47 -7.28
C ASP A 14 0.70 0.88 -8.76
N LEU A 15 0.86 2.18 -9.05
CA LEU A 15 0.86 2.69 -10.43
C LEU A 15 1.96 2.07 -11.29
N GLY A 16 3.15 1.86 -10.72
CA GLY A 16 4.25 1.18 -11.40
C GLY A 16 3.91 -0.27 -11.73
N PHE A 17 3.29 -0.99 -10.80
CA PHE A 17 2.90 -2.38 -10.98
C PHE A 17 1.76 -2.55 -12.00
N GLU A 18 0.74 -1.69 -11.97
CA GLU A 18 -0.32 -1.70 -13.00
C GLU A 18 0.26 -1.44 -14.40
N ARG A 19 1.22 -0.51 -14.52
CA ARG A 19 1.94 -0.25 -15.79
C ARG A 19 2.78 -1.44 -16.27
N CYS A 20 3.17 -2.33 -15.36
CA CYS A 20 3.85 -3.59 -15.67
C CYS A 20 2.88 -4.76 -15.92
N GLY A 21 1.56 -4.51 -15.97
CA GLY A 21 0.54 -5.53 -16.22
C GLY A 21 0.19 -6.39 -14.99
N MET A 22 0.53 -5.94 -13.79
CA MET A 22 0.12 -6.57 -12.54
C MET A 22 -1.20 -5.96 -12.04
N ARG A 23 -1.91 -6.66 -11.16
CA ARG A 23 -3.15 -6.19 -10.54
C ARG A 23 -2.90 -5.89 -9.07
N VAL A 24 -3.24 -4.68 -8.62
CA VAL A 24 -3.25 -4.35 -7.19
C VAL A 24 -4.52 -4.95 -6.59
N ALA A 25 -4.37 -5.93 -5.71
CA ALA A 25 -5.50 -6.64 -5.09
C ALA A 25 -6.00 -5.90 -3.85
N TRP A 26 -5.07 -5.46 -3.01
CA TRP A 26 -5.36 -4.70 -1.80
C TRP A 26 -4.23 -3.75 -1.44
N GLN A 27 -4.58 -2.77 -0.63
CA GLN A 27 -3.74 -1.68 -0.14
C GLN A 27 -3.97 -1.50 1.35
N VAL A 28 -2.92 -1.14 2.10
CA VAL A 28 -3.02 -0.78 3.51
C VAL A 28 -2.35 0.57 3.72
N GLU A 29 -3.11 1.56 4.19
CA GLU A 29 -2.64 2.93 4.37
C GLU A 29 -3.36 3.65 5.51
N ARG A 30 -2.60 4.21 6.45
CA ARG A 30 -3.13 4.81 7.68
C ARG A 30 -3.56 6.26 7.50
N ASP A 31 -3.01 7.00 6.54
CA ASP A 31 -3.41 8.37 6.27
C ASP A 31 -4.73 8.44 5.45
N PRO A 32 -5.79 9.10 5.96
CA PRO A 32 -7.08 9.17 5.29
C PRO A 32 -7.06 10.00 3.98
N PHE A 33 -6.18 10.99 3.86
CA PHE A 33 -5.99 11.72 2.61
C PHE A 33 -5.41 10.81 1.54
N CYS A 34 -4.39 10.02 1.89
CA CYS A 34 -3.84 9.01 0.99
C CYS A 34 -4.91 8.00 0.57
N ARG A 35 -5.70 7.44 1.52
CA ARG A 35 -6.81 6.53 1.20
C ARG A 35 -7.84 7.14 0.24
N ALA A 36 -8.14 8.43 0.37
CA ALA A 36 -9.04 9.10 -0.57
C ALA A 36 -8.48 9.17 -1.99
N VAL A 37 -7.17 9.39 -2.15
CA VAL A 37 -6.49 9.32 -3.46
C VAL A 37 -6.50 7.90 -4.00
N LEU A 38 -6.24 6.90 -3.15
CA LEU A 38 -6.25 5.50 -3.55
C LEU A 38 -7.63 5.05 -4.03
N ALA A 39 -8.70 5.43 -3.34
CA ALA A 39 -10.07 5.12 -3.76
C ALA A 39 -10.45 5.73 -5.12
N ASP A 40 -9.91 6.91 -5.47
CA ASP A 40 -10.10 7.55 -6.78
C ASP A 40 -9.29 6.85 -7.88
N ARG A 41 -8.06 6.44 -7.59
CA ARG A 41 -7.09 5.97 -8.59
C ARG A 41 -7.10 4.46 -8.81
N PHE A 42 -7.42 3.69 -7.76
CA PHE A 42 -7.40 2.23 -7.73
C PHE A 42 -8.74 1.71 -7.18
N PRO A 43 -9.89 2.05 -7.78
CA PRO A 43 -11.22 1.73 -7.24
C PRO A 43 -11.51 0.22 -7.16
N GLU A 44 -10.72 -0.61 -7.83
CA GLU A 44 -10.83 -2.07 -7.79
C GLU A 44 -10.02 -2.73 -6.66
N ALA A 45 -9.09 -2.01 -6.03
CA ALA A 45 -8.28 -2.53 -4.93
C ALA A 45 -9.00 -2.32 -3.61
N GLU A 46 -9.02 -3.34 -2.74
CA GLU A 46 -9.52 -3.18 -1.38
C GLU A 46 -8.55 -2.33 -0.57
N CYS A 47 -9.04 -1.29 0.11
CA CYS A 47 -8.21 -0.36 0.87
C CYS A 47 -8.49 -0.50 2.38
N PHE A 48 -7.49 -0.93 3.12
CA PHE A 48 -7.51 -1.09 4.56
C PHE A 48 -6.72 0.01 5.27
N GLU A 49 -7.00 0.21 6.56
CA GLU A 49 -6.44 1.33 7.33
C GLU A 49 -5.13 1.00 8.06
N ASP A 50 -5.13 0.02 8.97
CA ASP A 50 -3.99 -0.24 9.84
C ASP A 50 -3.38 -1.62 9.56
N VAL A 51 -2.09 -1.62 9.22
CA VAL A 51 -1.28 -2.84 9.01
C VAL A 51 -1.15 -3.70 10.26
N CYS A 52 -1.34 -3.12 11.45
CA CYS A 52 -1.35 -3.85 12.71
C CYS A 52 -2.66 -4.61 12.94
N GLU A 53 -3.73 -4.24 12.24
CA GLU A 53 -5.08 -4.79 12.44
C GLU A 53 -5.51 -5.74 11.33
N VAL A 54 -4.93 -5.64 10.13
CA VAL A 54 -5.25 -6.53 9.00
C VAL A 54 -4.37 -7.78 8.94
N GLY A 55 -5.00 -8.93 8.70
CA GLY A 55 -4.31 -10.22 8.65
C GLY A 55 -4.78 -11.17 7.54
N GLY A 56 -4.23 -12.39 7.54
CA GLY A 56 -4.45 -13.38 6.48
C GLY A 56 -5.90 -13.87 6.32
N SER A 57 -6.81 -13.55 7.24
CA SER A 57 -8.25 -13.78 7.07
C SER A 57 -8.96 -12.72 6.23
N GLU A 58 -8.41 -11.51 6.16
CA GLU A 58 -9.00 -10.38 5.43
C GLU A 58 -8.29 -10.16 4.09
N LEU A 59 -6.97 -10.37 4.07
CA LEU A 59 -6.15 -10.15 2.87
C LEU A 59 -6.19 -11.37 1.96
N CYS A 60 -6.68 -11.19 0.72
CA CYS A 60 -6.60 -12.27 -0.26
C CYS A 60 -5.12 -12.59 -0.59
N PRO A 61 -4.78 -13.85 -0.91
CA PRO A 61 -3.42 -14.22 -1.31
C PRO A 61 -2.92 -13.42 -2.51
N VAL A 62 -1.64 -13.04 -2.50
CA VAL A 62 -0.97 -12.27 -3.56
C VAL A 62 0.38 -12.91 -3.92
N ASP A 63 0.86 -12.62 -5.12
CA ASP A 63 2.16 -13.13 -5.62
C ASP A 63 3.33 -12.27 -5.12
N LEU A 64 3.07 -11.00 -4.83
CA LEU A 64 4.06 -10.01 -4.39
C LEU A 64 3.47 -9.10 -3.32
N ILE A 65 4.28 -8.82 -2.29
CA ILE A 65 4.00 -7.76 -1.31
C ILE A 65 5.04 -6.66 -1.53
N CYS A 66 4.58 -5.41 -1.64
CA CYS A 66 5.42 -4.22 -1.65
C CYS A 66 5.12 -3.35 -0.44
N GLY A 67 6.07 -2.48 -0.08
CA GLY A 67 5.81 -1.44 0.91
C GLY A 67 7.02 -0.56 1.21
N GLY A 68 6.76 0.73 1.36
CA GLY A 68 7.74 1.73 1.80
C GLY A 68 7.52 2.04 3.27
N PHE A 69 8.05 1.20 4.17
CA PHE A 69 7.82 1.37 5.60
C PHE A 69 8.40 2.70 6.13
N PRO A 70 7.82 3.26 7.21
CA PRO A 70 8.27 4.53 7.77
C PRO A 70 9.75 4.46 8.14
N CYS A 71 10.57 5.35 7.57
CA CYS A 71 12.03 5.35 7.75
C CYS A 71 12.52 6.41 8.74
N GLN A 72 11.63 7.07 9.50
CA GLN A 72 11.97 8.20 10.37
C GLN A 72 13.14 7.88 11.31
N ASP A 73 13.17 6.69 11.91
CA ASP A 73 14.22 6.27 12.84
C ASP A 73 15.56 5.92 12.15
N LEU A 74 15.55 5.77 10.82
CA LEU A 74 16.73 5.42 10.00
C LEU A 74 17.22 6.63 9.17
N SER A 75 16.46 7.72 9.15
CA SER A 75 16.77 8.90 8.34
C SER A 75 17.79 9.79 9.03
N VAL A 76 18.89 10.09 8.33
CA VAL A 76 19.93 11.03 8.78
C VAL A 76 19.37 12.46 8.98
N ALA A 77 18.24 12.78 8.33
CA ALA A 77 17.60 14.09 8.45
C ALA A 77 16.86 14.33 9.79
N GLY A 78 16.72 13.31 10.63
CA GLY A 78 16.06 13.41 11.95
C GLY A 78 16.99 13.53 13.16
N ALA A 79 18.32 13.52 12.96
CA ALA A 79 19.32 13.50 14.03
C ALA A 79 19.64 14.89 14.64
N GLY A 80 18.63 15.77 14.74
CA GLY A 80 18.74 17.12 15.31
C GLY A 80 18.53 17.18 16.81
#